data_AF-A0A3D2RYC2-F1
#
_entry.id   AF-A0A3D2RYC2-F1
#
_cell.length_a   1.000
_cell.length_b   1.000
_cell.length_c   1.000
_cell.angle_alpha   90.00
_cell.angle_beta   90.00
_cell.angle_gamma   90.00
#
_symmetry.space_group_name_H-M   'P 1'
#
loop_
_entity.id
_entity.type
_entity.pdbx_description
1 polymer ?
#
loop_
_entity_poly.entity_id
_entity_poly.type
_entity_poly.pdbx_seq_one_letter_code
_entity_poly.pdbx_strand_id
1 'polypeptide(L)'
;LEAKFVLMHIAYPYSDELVALAKHYSNVWVDMCWAWSIDPYSSRDFLRRFIHAVPINKIFTYGGDTGWATSSVAYAFQARR
;
A
#
# COMPACT_ATOMS: atom_id res chain seq x y z
N LEU A 1 -18.58 -7.72 11.64
CA LEU A 1 -17.56 -6.80 11.07
C LEU A 1 -18.23 -5.44 10.83
N GLU A 2 -18.53 -4.68 11.87
CA GLU A 2 -19.23 -3.39 11.73
C GLU A 2 -18.27 -2.25 11.32
N ALA A 3 -17.05 -2.25 11.84
CA ALA A 3 -16.02 -1.29 11.48
C ALA A 3 -15.30 -1.71 10.18
N LYS A 4 -14.97 -0.72 9.34
CA LYS A 4 -14.12 -0.87 8.16
C LYS A 4 -12.75 -0.26 8.44
N PHE A 5 -11.69 -0.95 8.06
CA PHE A 5 -10.32 -0.53 8.33
C PHE A 5 -9.56 -0.29 7.04
N VAL A 6 -8.84 0.83 6.98
CA VAL A 6 -7.80 1.07 5.99
C VAL A 6 -6.47 1.08 6.72
N LEU A 7 -5.59 0.15 6.38
CA LEU A 7 -4.24 0.06 6.92
C LEU A 7 -3.27 0.68 5.93
N MET A 8 -2.44 1.60 6.40
CA MET A 8 -1.65 2.48 5.54
C MET A 8 -0.19 2.07 5.48
N HIS A 9 0.54 2.66 4.53
CA HIS A 9 2.01 2.72 4.55
C HIS A 9 2.70 1.35 4.47
N ILE A 10 2.03 0.36 3.86
CA ILE A 10 2.48 -1.04 3.70
C ILE A 10 2.94 -1.70 5.02
N ALA A 11 2.56 -1.13 6.17
CA ALA A 11 3.06 -1.50 7.50
C ALA A 11 4.60 -1.62 7.57
N TYR A 12 5.34 -0.85 6.77
CA TYR A 12 6.81 -0.98 6.67
C TYR A 12 7.48 -0.94 8.06
N PRO A 13 8.40 -1.88 8.40
CA PRO A 13 8.92 -2.98 7.58
C PRO A 13 8.15 -4.32 7.71
N TYR A 14 7.02 -4.36 8.42
CA TYR A 14 6.20 -5.55 8.73
C TYR A 14 5.11 -5.81 7.68
N SER A 15 5.51 -5.80 6.41
CA SER A 15 4.54 -5.83 5.30
C SER A 15 3.88 -7.19 5.09
N ASP A 16 4.49 -8.29 5.54
CA ASP A 16 3.94 -9.64 5.39
C ASP A 16 2.72 -9.86 6.30
N GLU A 17 2.77 -9.36 7.53
CA GLU A 17 1.65 -9.38 8.48
C GLU A 17 0.46 -8.61 7.91
N LEU A 18 0.72 -7.49 7.22
CA LEU A 18 -0.33 -6.71 6.57
C LEU A 18 -1.02 -7.48 5.44
N VAL A 19 -0.26 -8.22 4.62
CA VAL A 19 -0.83 -9.11 3.59
C VAL A 19 -1.71 -10.18 4.25
N ALA A 20 -1.24 -10.79 5.34
CA ALA A 20 -2.01 -11.78 6.08
C ALA A 20 -3.31 -11.20 6.64
N LEU A 21 -3.28 -10.02 7.26
CA LEU A 21 -4.48 -9.35 7.77
C LEU A 21 -5.48 -9.06 6.66
N ALA A 22 -5.02 -8.47 5.56
CA ALA A 22 -5.88 -8.16 4.41
C ALA A 22 -6.42 -9.43 3.73
N LYS A 23 -5.72 -10.56 3.80
CA LYS A 23 -6.21 -11.85 3.31
C LYS A 23 -7.35 -12.42 4.16
N HIS A 24 -7.19 -12.39 5.48
CA HIS A 24 -8.11 -13.07 6.40
C HIS A 24 -9.35 -12.25 6.75
N TYR A 25 -9.26 -10.92 6.74
CA TYR A 25 -10.36 -10.05 7.15
C TYR A 25 -10.99 -9.31 5.96
N SER A 26 -12.26 -9.58 5.68
CA SER A 26 -12.98 -8.97 4.54
C SER A 26 -13.22 -7.46 4.69
N ASN A 27 -13.14 -6.93 5.92
CA ASN A 27 -13.32 -5.51 6.26
C ASN A 27 -12.01 -4.72 6.41
N VAL A 28 -10.88 -5.26 5.90
CA VAL A 28 -9.56 -4.62 5.93
C VAL A 28 -9.11 -4.31 4.51
N TRP A 29 -8.80 -3.05 4.22
CA TRP A 29 -8.18 -2.56 2.98
C TRP A 29 -6.78 -2.05 3.26
N VAL A 30 -5.95 -1.99 2.22
CA VAL A 30 -4.60 -1.44 2.28
C VAL A 30 -4.48 -0.21 1.42
N ASP A 31 -3.88 0.84 1.96
CA ASP A 31 -3.45 2.02 1.23
C ASP A 31 -1.92 2.12 1.26
N MET A 32 -1.29 2.19 0.08
CA MET A 32 0.16 2.31 0.00
C MET A 32 0.65 3.68 0.48
N CYS A 33 -0.16 4.74 0.44
CA CYS A 33 0.18 6.09 0.94
C CYS A 33 1.64 6.46 0.60
N TRP A 34 2.39 7.04 1.55
CA TRP A 34 3.80 7.41 1.36
C TRP A 34 4.79 6.26 1.10
N ALA A 35 4.38 4.99 0.93
CA ALA A 35 5.30 3.86 0.76
C ALA A 35 6.31 4.09 -0.37
N TRP A 36 5.86 4.70 -1.47
CA TRP A 36 6.69 5.08 -2.60
C TRP A 36 7.82 6.05 -2.22
N SER A 37 7.57 6.92 -1.23
CA SER A 37 8.58 7.85 -0.71
C SER A 37 9.57 7.20 0.28
N ILE A 38 9.18 6.09 0.92
CA ILE A 38 10.05 5.36 1.85
C ILE A 38 11.09 4.56 1.05
N ASP A 39 10.60 3.60 0.27
CA ASP A 39 11.43 2.69 -0.49
C ASP A 39 10.63 2.15 -1.70
N PRO A 40 10.95 2.60 -2.92
CA PRO A 40 10.35 2.07 -4.14
C PRO A 40 10.57 0.57 -4.34
N TYR A 41 11.67 0.00 -3.83
CA TYR A 41 11.95 -1.43 -3.95
C TYR A 41 10.95 -2.24 -3.11
N SER A 42 10.88 -1.96 -1.81
CA SER A 42 9.91 -2.61 -0.91
C SER A 42 8.47 -2.37 -1.33
N SER A 43 8.15 -1.19 -1.88
CA SER A 43 6.80 -0.88 -2.38
C SER A 43 6.39 -1.77 -3.55
N ARG A 44 7.28 -1.97 -4.53
CA ARG A 44 7.01 -2.84 -5.68
C ARG A 44 6.90 -4.30 -5.28
N ASP A 45 7.79 -4.75 -4.40
CA ASP A 45 7.78 -6.12 -3.87
C ASP A 45 6.51 -6.39 -3.04
N PHE A 46 6.12 -5.45 -2.16
CA PHE A 46 4.86 -5.53 -1.43
C PHE A 46 3.66 -5.62 -2.36
N LEU A 47 3.56 -4.72 -3.35
CA LEU A 47 2.45 -4.72 -4.29
C LEU A 47 2.35 -6.05 -5.03
N ARG A 48 3.49 -6.60 -5.48
CA ARG A 48 3.56 -7.92 -6.13
C ARG A 48 3.06 -9.02 -5.21
N ARG A 49 3.54 -9.09 -3.96
CA ARG A 49 3.06 -10.07 -2.97
C ARG A 49 1.56 -9.92 -2.72
N PHE A 50 1.09 -8.68 -2.56
CA PHE A 50 -0.29 -8.37 -2.24
C PHE A 50 -1.26 -8.84 -3.33
N ILE A 51 -1.02 -8.49 -4.60
CA ILE A 51 -1.94 -8.86 -5.70
C ILE A 51 -2.00 -10.36 -5.95
N HIS A 52 -0.98 -11.11 -5.56
CA HIS A 52 -0.97 -12.57 -5.64
C HIS A 52 -1.68 -13.23 -4.45
N ALA A 53 -1.72 -12.59 -3.29
CA ALA A 53 -2.29 -13.15 -2.07
C ALA A 53 -3.74 -12.71 -1.82
N VAL A 54 -4.07 -11.44 -2.10
CA VAL A 54 -5.29 -10.74 -1.66
C VAL A 54 -6.09 -10.24 -2.88
N PRO A 55 -7.44 -10.22 -2.84
CA PRO A 55 -8.24 -9.64 -3.91
C PRO A 55 -7.82 -8.20 -4.27
N ILE A 56 -7.66 -7.93 -5.57
CA ILE A 56 -7.13 -6.64 -6.08
C ILE A 56 -7.99 -5.43 -5.72
N ASN A 57 -9.28 -5.62 -5.44
CA ASN A 57 -10.18 -4.55 -4.99
C ASN A 57 -9.94 -4.09 -3.55
N LYS A 58 -8.90 -4.63 -2.88
CA LYS A 58 -8.55 -4.32 -1.49
C LYS A 58 -7.31 -3.44 -1.33
N ILE A 59 -6.74 -2.94 -2.44
CA ILE A 59 -5.54 -2.10 -2.42
C ILE A 59 -5.73 -0.77 -3.14
N PHE A 60 -5.31 0.30 -2.48
CA PHE A 60 -5.05 1.60 -3.08
C PHE A 60 -3.56 1.69 -3.35
N THR A 61 -3.16 1.57 -4.61
CA THR A 61 -1.75 1.36 -5.00
C THR A 61 -0.88 2.60 -4.92
N TYR A 62 -1.45 3.76 -4.63
CA TYR A 62 -0.73 5.03 -4.60
C TYR A 62 -1.33 6.01 -3.60
N GLY A 63 -0.46 6.65 -2.82
CA GLY A 63 -0.72 7.95 -2.22
C GLY A 63 0.56 8.78 -2.22
N GLY A 64 0.44 10.10 -2.38
CA GLY A 64 1.60 10.98 -2.31
C GLY A 64 2.05 11.22 -0.87
N ASP A 65 1.06 11.37 0.02
CA ASP A 65 1.21 11.64 1.47
C ASP A 65 2.36 12.63 1.75
N THR A 66 2.27 13.76 1.06
CA THR A 66 3.28 14.81 1.02
C THR A 66 2.60 16.16 0.79
N GLY A 67 3.09 17.20 1.46
CA GLY A 67 2.64 18.57 1.25
C GLY A 67 3.19 19.24 -0.02
N TRP A 68 4.12 18.58 -0.72
CA TRP A 68 4.82 19.17 -1.87
C TRP A 68 4.31 18.57 -3.19
N ALA A 69 3.78 19.42 -4.07
CA ALA A 69 3.25 18.99 -5.37
C ALA A 69 4.31 18.27 -6.23
N THR A 70 5.55 18.76 -6.22
CA THR A 70 6.68 18.17 -6.96
C THR A 70 7.01 16.76 -6.46
N SER A 71 7.01 16.54 -5.14
CA SER A 71 7.21 15.22 -4.54
C SER A 71 6.09 14.25 -4.92
N SER A 72 4.83 14.70 -4.90
CA SER A 72 3.69 13.90 -5.38
C SER A 72 3.87 13.46 -6.83
N VAL A 73 4.35 14.35 -7.71
CA VAL A 73 4.64 13.97 -9.10
C VAL A 73 5.75 12.91 -9.18
N ALA A 74 6.83 13.07 -8.41
CA ALA A 74 7.94 12.12 -8.38
C ALA A 74 7.50 10.72 -7.89
N TYR A 75 6.73 10.64 -6.81
CA TYR A 75 6.24 9.37 -6.26
C TYR A 75 5.22 8.70 -7.19
N ALA A 76 4.38 9.49 -7.88
CA ALA A 76 3.49 8.96 -8.91
C ALA A 76 4.26 8.38 -10.12
N PHE A 77 5.44 8.92 -10.45
CA PHE A 77 6.31 8.31 -11.45
C PHE A 77 6.93 7.00 -10.97
N GLN A 78 7.32 6.90 -9.70
CA GLN A 78 7.82 5.66 -9.12
C GLN A 78 6.73 4.58 -9.10
N ALA A 79 5.50 4.93 -8.69
CA ALA A 79 4.36 4.01 -8.62
C ALA A 79 3.94 3.42 -9.97
N ARG A 80 4.30 4.08 -11.08
CA ARG A 80 3.98 3.63 -12.44
C ARG A 80 5.01 2.68 -13.05
N ARG A 81 6.12 2.37 -12.36
CA ARG A 81 7.25 1.56 -12.87
C ARG A 81 7.41 0.23 -12.13
#